data_AF-A0A5M5BYP2-F1
#
_entry.id   AF-A0A5M5BYP2-F1
#
_cell.length_a   1.000
_cell.length_b   1.000
_cell.length_c   1.000
_cell.angle_alpha   90.00
_cell.angle_beta   90.00
_cell.angle_gamma   90.00
#
_symmetry.space_group_name_H-M   'P 1'
#
loop_
_entity.id
_entity.type
_entity.pdbx_description
1 polymer ?
#
loop_
_entity_poly.entity_id
_entity_poly.type
_entity_poly.pdbx_seq_one_letter_code
_entity_poly.pdbx_strand_id
1 'polypeptide(L)'
;MKLRYLYLAIGVLCNTSLVSCGDSFKEKVEVVPCGVSADALTFEVAPTEMQTVNITSEANWKVAVDQGGGNWLTVSPLEGTGNGTITLSADKNNGPKRGATLTIAAKGAELRTITIIQDGYKGTIYNYGDFTGLQKTGLVAGINPITIVDNDECEDGKALRIYTRPGEEYSGTNGDRFKVQTTTQFGSGRYEWRVYVPKFGMNDRASIGAFVYFDDTHELDFEICSGTSAARSQHNAGPDDMLCLVSSQANPFFSEYTPIKGDAWHTFVLDLKLENKKYLAEWLVDGKTLKRAQLNFGEEAYFRAISSVENLIGMGDHAATQENYALFDYFEYVPYEYSMKPIIEGQLPPEPEGTTTRWDFDEEGVIPAGWTNAGGSVSGGFLNLPNGTNLTYGEAVGAGKYTWEIDVPGIGVGEKWLAGGNIAATNAEERSFSMFVFPGTENDRAACTIPPVPGQMLVRC
;
A
#
# COMPACT_ATOMS: atom_id res chain seq x y z
N MET A 1 -26.60 -26.31 31.32
CA MET A 1 -27.03 -26.57 32.71
C MET A 1 -26.58 -27.99 33.08
N LYS A 2 -25.97 -28.13 34.26
CA LYS A 2 -25.38 -29.30 34.93
C LYS A 2 -26.01 -30.67 34.59
N LEU A 3 -25.20 -31.74 34.55
CA LEU A 3 -25.37 -32.85 35.52
C LEU A 3 -24.15 -33.77 35.62
N ARG A 4 -23.64 -33.86 36.85
CA ARG A 4 -22.71 -34.85 37.37
C ARG A 4 -23.51 -36.11 37.69
N TYR A 5 -22.98 -37.30 37.43
CA TYR A 5 -23.41 -38.52 38.11
C TYR A 5 -22.22 -39.22 38.75
N LEU A 6 -22.45 -39.59 40.00
CA LEU A 6 -21.54 -40.13 40.97
C LEU A 6 -22.32 -41.18 41.76
N TYR A 7 -21.62 -42.26 42.11
CA TYR A 7 -21.90 -43.28 43.13
C TYR A 7 -22.77 -44.50 42.81
N LEU A 8 -22.16 -45.68 42.99
CA LEU A 8 -22.48 -46.69 44.01
C LEU A 8 -21.19 -47.55 44.19
N ALA A 9 -20.42 -47.44 45.27
CA ALA A 9 -20.59 -47.96 46.63
C ALA A 9 -20.63 -49.51 46.71
N ILE A 10 -19.57 -50.11 47.30
CA ILE A 10 -19.60 -51.16 48.35
C ILE A 10 -18.20 -51.19 48.98
N GLY A 11 -18.16 -51.11 50.31
CA GLY A 11 -16.95 -51.21 51.11
C GLY A 11 -16.84 -52.53 51.87
N VAL A 12 -15.84 -52.52 52.77
CA VAL A 12 -15.57 -53.43 53.90
C VAL A 12 -14.38 -54.40 53.70
N LEU A 13 -13.22 -53.88 54.13
CA LEU A 13 -12.30 -54.42 55.17
C LEU A 13 -12.04 -55.94 55.25
N CYS A 14 -10.78 -56.35 55.06
CA CYS A 14 -9.98 -56.94 56.16
C CYS A 14 -8.51 -57.24 55.79
N ASN A 15 -7.66 -57.03 56.78
CA ASN A 15 -6.36 -57.65 57.06
C ASN A 15 -5.14 -57.41 56.17
N THR A 16 -4.23 -56.65 56.76
CA THR A 16 -2.78 -56.68 56.60
C THR A 16 -2.25 -58.11 56.54
N SER A 17 -1.64 -58.49 55.42
CA SER A 17 -0.54 -59.45 55.38
C SER A 17 0.55 -58.88 54.47
N LEU A 18 1.69 -58.60 55.09
CA LEU A 18 2.90 -58.17 54.42
C LEU A 18 3.56 -59.38 53.73
N VAL A 19 4.20 -59.07 52.60
CA VAL A 19 5.26 -59.79 51.89
C VAL A 19 4.85 -60.89 50.89
N SER A 20 4.75 -60.47 49.63
CA SER A 20 5.62 -61.01 48.58
C SER A 20 5.86 -59.90 47.57
N CYS A 21 7.04 -59.28 47.64
CA CYS A 21 7.55 -58.44 46.57
C CYS A 21 7.75 -59.34 45.34
N GLY A 22 6.79 -59.33 44.43
CA GLY A 22 7.11 -59.58 43.03
C GLY A 22 7.84 -58.34 42.54
N ASP A 23 9.16 -58.40 42.47
CA ASP A 23 9.98 -57.42 41.77
C ASP A 23 9.54 -57.40 40.30
N SER A 24 8.55 -56.56 39.99
CA SER A 24 8.45 -55.99 38.66
C SER A 24 9.62 -55.03 38.54
N PHE A 25 10.79 -55.56 38.16
CA PHE A 25 11.86 -54.78 37.57
C PHE A 25 11.23 -54.01 36.41
N LYS A 26 10.82 -52.76 36.66
CA LYS A 26 10.69 -51.78 35.59
C LYS A 26 12.12 -51.57 35.12
N GLU A 27 12.48 -52.29 34.07
CA GLU A 27 13.72 -52.08 33.35
C GLU A 27 13.87 -50.57 33.14
N LYS A 28 14.92 -50.00 33.71
CA LYS A 28 15.18 -48.57 33.61
C LYS A 28 15.56 -48.33 32.17
N VAL A 29 14.59 -47.93 31.34
CA VAL A 29 14.84 -47.58 29.94
C VAL A 29 15.83 -46.42 29.95
N GLU A 30 17.08 -46.68 29.56
CA GLU A 30 18.05 -45.62 29.33
C GLU A 30 17.54 -44.75 28.20
N VAL A 31 17.22 -43.49 28.53
CA VAL A 31 16.82 -42.50 27.55
C VAL A 31 18.06 -42.12 26.75
N VAL A 32 18.03 -42.39 25.45
CA VAL A 32 19.11 -41.98 24.55
C VAL A 32 19.08 -40.46 24.44
N PRO A 33 20.19 -39.74 24.70
CA PRO A 33 20.22 -38.30 24.53
C PRO A 33 20.01 -37.93 23.05
N CYS A 34 19.02 -37.09 22.78
CA CYS A 34 18.81 -36.47 21.47
C CYS A 34 18.63 -34.95 21.64
N GLY A 35 19.55 -34.18 21.07
CA GLY A 35 19.54 -32.72 21.12
C GLY A 35 19.41 -32.10 19.74
N VAL A 36 18.93 -30.86 19.72
CA VAL A 36 18.90 -29.99 18.55
C VAL A 36 19.59 -28.69 18.92
N SER A 37 20.31 -28.06 17.99
CA SER A 37 21.01 -26.79 18.26
C SER A 37 20.07 -25.58 18.33
N ALA A 38 18.83 -25.72 17.87
CA ALA A 38 17.81 -24.68 17.90
C ALA A 38 16.41 -25.31 18.00
N ASP A 39 15.56 -24.74 18.85
CA ASP A 39 14.15 -25.15 19.00
C ASP A 39 13.20 -24.28 18.14
N ALA A 40 13.72 -23.20 17.55
CA ALA A 40 12.99 -22.36 16.61
C ALA A 40 13.92 -21.70 15.59
N LEU A 41 13.42 -21.48 14.38
CA LEU A 41 14.07 -20.74 13.31
C LEU A 41 13.07 -19.81 12.61
N THR A 42 13.57 -18.69 12.09
CA THR A 42 12.78 -17.73 11.33
C THR A 42 13.38 -17.51 9.96
N PHE A 43 12.56 -17.62 8.91
CA PHE A 43 12.90 -17.22 7.55
C PHE A 43 12.26 -15.87 7.22
N GLU A 44 12.99 -15.05 6.47
CA GLU A 44 12.45 -13.86 5.83
C GLU A 44 11.45 -14.24 4.72
N VAL A 45 10.79 -13.23 4.15
CA VAL A 45 9.76 -13.43 3.11
C VAL A 45 10.32 -14.13 1.87
N ALA A 46 11.52 -13.75 1.40
CA ALA A 46 12.18 -14.31 0.23
C ALA A 46 13.64 -14.69 0.57
N PRO A 47 13.85 -15.78 1.34
CA PRO A 47 15.17 -16.12 1.86
C PRO A 47 16.08 -16.64 0.74
N THR A 48 17.30 -16.11 0.66
CA THR A 48 18.33 -16.54 -0.30
C THR A 48 19.32 -17.53 0.32
N GLU A 49 19.40 -17.56 1.65
CA GLU A 49 20.31 -18.43 2.40
C GLU A 49 19.57 -19.61 3.04
N MET A 50 20.25 -20.76 3.07
CA MET A 50 19.78 -21.94 3.80
C MET A 50 20.15 -21.83 5.28
N GLN A 51 19.28 -22.34 6.15
CA GLN A 51 19.55 -22.45 7.58
C GLN A 51 19.92 -23.89 7.95
N THR A 52 20.63 -24.08 9.06
CA THR A 52 21.04 -25.41 9.52
C THR A 52 20.69 -25.65 10.98
N VAL A 53 20.42 -26.92 11.31
CA VAL A 53 20.27 -27.38 12.69
C VAL A 53 21.15 -28.60 12.88
N ASN A 54 21.97 -28.59 13.93
CA ASN A 54 22.76 -29.73 14.33
C ASN A 54 21.92 -30.61 15.26
N ILE A 55 21.89 -31.91 14.95
CA ILE A 55 21.28 -32.96 15.75
C ILE A 55 22.41 -33.70 16.48
N THR A 56 22.31 -33.80 17.79
CA THR A 56 23.18 -34.67 18.60
C THR A 56 22.40 -35.91 18.98
N SER A 57 22.91 -37.10 18.64
CA SER A 57 22.25 -38.37 18.97
C SER A 57 23.23 -39.53 18.93
N GLU A 58 22.96 -40.57 19.71
CA GLU A 58 23.65 -41.86 19.63
C GLU A 58 22.84 -42.92 18.88
N ALA A 59 21.65 -42.56 18.40
CA ALA A 59 20.72 -43.45 17.70
C ALA A 59 20.43 -42.99 16.26
N ASN A 60 19.71 -43.82 15.53
CA ASN A 60 19.09 -43.42 14.27
C ASN A 60 17.93 -42.46 14.57
N TRP A 61 17.86 -41.39 13.80
CA TRP A 61 16.82 -40.36 13.92
C TRP A 61 16.11 -40.13 12.59
N LYS A 62 14.86 -39.67 12.69
CA LYS A 62 14.00 -39.26 11.58
C LYS A 62 13.41 -37.89 11.85
N VAL A 63 13.19 -37.14 10.78
CA VAL A 63 12.56 -35.82 10.80
C VAL A 63 11.21 -35.92 10.10
N ALA A 64 10.13 -35.66 10.84
CA ALA A 64 8.81 -35.44 10.25
C ALA A 64 8.59 -33.93 10.10
N VAL A 65 8.10 -33.50 8.93
CA VAL A 65 7.84 -32.09 8.63
C VAL A 65 6.34 -31.89 8.49
N ASP A 66 5.76 -31.09 9.39
CA ASP A 66 4.37 -30.66 9.32
C ASP A 66 4.31 -29.18 8.94
N GLN A 67 3.82 -28.86 7.74
CA GLN A 67 3.78 -27.49 7.21
C GLN A 67 2.39 -26.85 7.34
N GLY A 68 1.42 -27.49 8.00
CA GLY A 68 0.05 -26.96 8.14
C GLY A 68 -0.70 -26.77 6.81
N GLY A 69 -0.14 -27.27 5.69
CA GLY A 69 -0.63 -27.08 4.32
C GLY A 69 0.43 -26.41 3.42
N GLY A 70 0.60 -26.95 2.20
CA GLY A 70 1.57 -26.44 1.21
C GLY A 70 2.88 -27.23 1.15
N ASN A 71 3.74 -26.83 0.22
CA ASN A 71 5.06 -27.42 -0.01
C ASN A 71 6.07 -26.29 -0.24
N TRP A 72 6.45 -25.60 0.83
CA TRP A 72 7.28 -24.38 0.78
C TRP A 72 8.58 -24.50 1.58
N LEU A 73 8.69 -25.45 2.50
CA LEU A 73 9.89 -25.73 3.28
C LEU A 73 10.51 -27.05 2.82
N THR A 74 11.77 -27.00 2.38
CA THR A 74 12.59 -28.17 2.06
C THR A 74 13.54 -28.46 3.23
N VAL A 75 13.62 -29.72 3.64
CA VAL A 75 14.45 -30.19 4.75
C VAL A 75 15.25 -31.40 4.30
N SER A 76 16.57 -31.39 4.50
CA SER A 76 17.44 -32.50 4.11
C SER A 76 18.67 -32.64 5.01
N PRO A 77 19.09 -33.87 5.40
CA PRO A 77 18.39 -35.13 5.18
C PRO A 77 17.21 -35.31 6.14
N LEU A 78 16.22 -36.13 5.76
CA LEU A 78 15.06 -36.46 6.63
C LEU A 78 15.32 -37.61 7.60
N GLU A 79 16.47 -38.26 7.51
CA GLU A 79 16.91 -39.29 8.45
C GLU A 79 18.45 -39.34 8.53
N GLY A 80 18.96 -39.90 9.61
CA GLY A 80 20.40 -40.05 9.82
C GLY A 80 20.74 -40.94 11.02
N THR A 81 22.04 -41.10 11.26
CA THR A 81 22.59 -41.93 12.34
C THR A 81 23.66 -41.16 13.07
N GLY A 82 23.60 -41.18 14.41
CA GLY A 82 24.56 -40.44 15.22
C GLY A 82 24.34 -38.93 15.12
N ASN A 83 25.39 -38.16 15.36
CA ASN A 83 25.36 -36.72 15.15
C ASN A 83 25.20 -36.39 13.66
N GLY A 84 24.43 -35.36 13.34
CA GLY A 84 24.25 -34.91 11.97
C GLY A 84 23.79 -33.46 11.90
N THR A 85 23.69 -32.96 10.67
CA THR A 85 23.20 -31.61 10.39
C THR A 85 22.09 -31.72 9.37
N ILE A 86 20.97 -31.07 9.66
CA ILE A 86 19.90 -30.87 8.68
C ILE A 86 19.99 -29.46 8.13
N THR A 87 19.73 -29.32 6.83
CA THR A 87 19.66 -28.07 6.10
C THR A 87 18.21 -27.79 5.73
N LEU A 88 17.81 -26.54 5.88
CA LEU A 88 16.47 -26.04 5.61
C LEU A 88 16.54 -24.91 4.58
N SER A 89 15.70 -24.98 3.56
CA SER A 89 15.45 -23.88 2.62
C SER A 89 13.95 -23.63 2.50
N ALA A 90 13.55 -22.37 2.34
CA ALA A 90 12.16 -21.99 2.22
C ALA A 90 11.92 -21.21 0.91
N ASP A 91 10.80 -21.47 0.25
CA ASP A 91 10.36 -20.71 -0.91
C ASP A 91 9.86 -19.31 -0.48
N LYS A 92 9.80 -18.36 -1.43
CA LYS A 92 9.18 -17.03 -1.19
C LYS A 92 7.76 -17.19 -0.64
N ASN A 93 7.42 -16.43 0.38
CA ASN A 93 6.08 -16.40 0.96
C ASN A 93 5.29 -15.19 0.43
N ASN A 94 4.52 -15.35 -0.63
CA ASN A 94 3.69 -14.26 -1.20
C ASN A 94 2.41 -13.96 -0.40
N GLY A 95 2.20 -14.60 0.76
CA GLY A 95 0.98 -14.48 1.55
C GLY A 95 1.23 -14.12 3.01
N PRO A 96 0.25 -14.33 3.89
CA PRO A 96 0.38 -14.10 5.33
C PRO A 96 1.52 -14.92 5.96
N LYS A 97 1.94 -14.51 7.16
CA LYS A 97 2.90 -15.27 7.97
C LYS A 97 2.47 -16.73 8.08
N ARG A 98 3.40 -17.65 7.80
CA ARG A 98 3.18 -19.10 7.81
C ARG A 98 4.20 -19.80 8.70
N GLY A 99 3.93 -21.05 9.06
CA GLY A 99 4.82 -21.81 9.92
C GLY A 99 4.77 -23.31 9.67
N ALA A 100 5.81 -24.00 10.13
CA ALA A 100 5.94 -25.44 10.07
C ALA A 100 6.54 -25.95 11.40
N THR A 101 6.31 -27.22 11.70
CA THR A 101 6.91 -27.91 12.84
C THR A 101 7.73 -29.09 12.34
N LEU A 102 9.02 -29.13 12.69
CA LEU A 102 9.82 -30.34 12.53
C LEU A 102 9.75 -31.16 13.82
N THR A 103 9.50 -32.46 13.69
CA THR A 103 9.58 -33.41 14.81
C THR A 103 10.73 -34.36 14.57
N ILE A 104 11.72 -34.33 15.46
CA ILE A 104 12.90 -35.19 15.44
C ILE A 104 12.64 -36.34 16.40
N ALA A 105 12.60 -37.55 15.85
CA ALA A 105 12.39 -38.78 16.58
C ALA A 105 13.63 -39.67 16.50
N ALA A 106 14.28 -39.90 17.65
CA ALA A 106 15.32 -40.90 17.80
C ALA A 106 14.82 -42.02 18.73
N LYS A 107 15.11 -43.28 18.39
CA LYS A 107 14.62 -44.42 19.18
C LYS A 107 15.18 -44.34 20.61
N GLY A 108 14.28 -44.34 21.60
CA GLY A 108 14.65 -44.27 23.02
C GLY A 108 14.94 -42.85 23.53
N ALA A 109 14.79 -41.82 22.69
CA ALA A 109 14.91 -40.42 23.10
C ALA A 109 13.53 -39.75 23.25
N GLU A 110 13.46 -38.65 23.99
CA GLU A 110 12.32 -37.74 23.93
C GLU A 110 12.24 -37.06 22.56
N LEU A 111 11.01 -36.81 22.09
CA LEU A 111 10.79 -36.07 20.84
C LEU A 111 11.33 -34.64 20.99
N ARG A 112 12.02 -34.17 19.96
CA ARG A 112 12.40 -32.75 19.84
C ARG A 112 11.58 -32.09 18.75
N THR A 113 11.14 -30.88 19.01
CA THR A 113 10.33 -30.10 18.08
C THR A 113 11.05 -28.81 17.74
N ILE A 114 11.10 -28.49 16.46
CA ILE A 114 11.64 -27.21 15.98
C ILE A 114 10.51 -26.45 15.30
N THR A 115 10.24 -25.24 15.79
CA THR A 115 9.23 -24.36 15.20
C THR A 115 9.87 -23.52 14.10
N ILE A 116 9.33 -23.58 12.89
CA ILE A 116 9.74 -22.74 11.77
C ILE A 116 8.67 -21.69 11.55
N ILE A 117 9.07 -20.43 11.50
CA ILE A 117 8.20 -19.32 11.13
C ILE A 117 8.79 -18.68 9.88
N GLN A 118 7.95 -18.40 8.90
CA GLN A 118 8.33 -17.54 7.77
C GLN A 118 7.47 -16.29 7.80
N ASP A 119 8.12 -15.13 7.71
CA ASP A 119 7.41 -13.87 7.64
C ASP A 119 6.47 -13.80 6.43
N GLY A 120 5.36 -13.09 6.61
CA GLY A 120 4.39 -12.86 5.55
C GLY A 120 4.83 -11.72 4.65
N TYR A 121 4.57 -11.86 3.36
CA TYR A 121 4.66 -10.73 2.45
C TYR A 121 3.57 -9.72 2.80
N LYS A 122 4.01 -8.50 3.16
CA LYS A 122 3.14 -7.38 3.53
C LYS A 122 2.87 -6.44 2.35
N GLY A 123 3.52 -6.68 1.21
CA GLY A 123 3.42 -5.83 0.03
C GLY A 123 2.17 -6.10 -0.80
N THR A 124 2.00 -5.31 -1.84
CA THR A 124 1.01 -5.49 -2.90
C THR A 124 1.73 -5.42 -4.23
N ILE A 125 1.53 -6.43 -5.08
CA ILE A 125 2.12 -6.50 -6.41
C ILE A 125 1.03 -6.39 -7.49
N TYR A 126 1.34 -5.64 -8.53
CA TYR A 126 0.49 -5.39 -9.70
C TYR A 126 1.26 -5.84 -10.95
N ASN A 127 0.97 -7.06 -11.44
CA ASN A 127 1.60 -7.62 -12.65
C ASN A 127 0.91 -7.19 -13.96
N TYR A 128 0.01 -6.21 -13.89
CA TYR A 128 -0.78 -5.61 -14.98
C TYR A 128 -1.63 -6.54 -15.86
N GLY A 129 -1.46 -7.87 -15.82
CA GLY A 129 -1.97 -8.82 -16.81
C GLY A 129 -3.49 -8.87 -16.98
N ASP A 130 -4.26 -8.36 -16.02
CA ASP A 130 -5.73 -8.24 -16.05
C ASP A 130 -6.25 -6.84 -15.67
N PHE A 131 -5.35 -5.88 -15.41
CA PHE A 131 -5.65 -4.55 -14.87
C PHE A 131 -6.42 -4.54 -13.53
N THR A 132 -6.42 -5.63 -12.76
CA THR A 132 -7.06 -5.65 -11.43
C THR A 132 -6.41 -4.61 -10.51
N GLY A 133 -7.22 -3.71 -9.95
CA GLY A 133 -6.75 -2.62 -9.09
C GLY A 133 -6.02 -1.49 -9.84
N LEU A 134 -6.20 -1.40 -11.16
CA LEU A 134 -5.57 -0.40 -12.02
C LEU A 134 -6.60 0.34 -12.88
N GLN A 135 -6.31 1.59 -13.20
CA GLN A 135 -7.12 2.46 -14.05
C GLN A 135 -6.28 3.02 -15.19
N LYS A 136 -6.86 3.06 -16.41
CA LYS A 136 -6.25 3.67 -17.59
C LYS A 136 -6.68 5.13 -17.72
N THR A 137 -5.76 6.03 -18.04
CA THR A 137 -6.04 7.44 -18.31
C THR A 137 -5.33 7.93 -19.56
N GLY A 138 -5.76 9.11 -20.06
CA GLY A 138 -5.23 9.69 -21.29
C GLY A 138 -5.70 9.01 -22.59
N LEU A 139 -6.73 8.15 -22.52
CA LEU A 139 -7.21 7.40 -23.68
C LEU A 139 -7.78 8.31 -24.78
N VAL A 140 -7.41 8.01 -26.02
CA VAL A 140 -7.90 8.70 -27.23
C VAL A 140 -8.73 7.72 -28.06
N ALA A 141 -9.86 8.20 -28.60
CA ALA A 141 -10.75 7.37 -29.40
C ALA A 141 -10.05 6.85 -30.67
N GLY A 142 -10.27 5.57 -30.99
CA GLY A 142 -9.78 4.95 -32.24
C GLY A 142 -8.39 4.33 -32.16
N ILE A 143 -7.71 4.39 -31.01
CA ILE A 143 -6.43 3.71 -30.77
C ILE A 143 -6.48 2.89 -29.48
N ASN A 144 -5.57 1.93 -29.36
CA ASN A 144 -5.38 1.15 -28.13
C ASN A 144 -3.90 1.19 -27.69
N PRO A 145 -3.47 2.28 -27.04
CA PRO A 145 -2.07 2.49 -26.68
C PRO A 145 -1.61 1.66 -25.48
N ILE A 146 -2.56 1.09 -24.71
CA ILE A 146 -2.31 0.38 -23.45
C ILE A 146 -2.79 -1.07 -23.60
N THR A 147 -1.84 -1.98 -23.83
CA THR A 147 -2.08 -3.40 -24.13
C THR A 147 -1.28 -4.31 -23.22
N ILE A 148 -1.72 -5.55 -23.05
CA ILE A 148 -0.91 -6.62 -22.45
C ILE A 148 -0.30 -7.47 -23.57
N VAL A 149 0.98 -7.77 -23.47
CA VAL A 149 1.73 -8.59 -24.43
C VAL A 149 2.41 -9.75 -23.71
N ASP A 150 2.60 -10.87 -24.40
CA ASP A 150 3.39 -11.99 -23.86
C ASP A 150 4.87 -11.62 -23.82
N ASN A 151 5.55 -11.94 -22.71
CA ASN A 151 6.98 -11.72 -22.53
C ASN A 151 7.55 -12.71 -21.50
N ASP A 152 8.37 -13.66 -21.94
CA ASP A 152 8.93 -14.72 -21.09
C ASP A 152 9.96 -14.20 -20.06
N GLU A 153 10.41 -12.94 -20.15
CA GLU A 153 11.29 -12.30 -19.18
C GLU A 153 10.54 -11.68 -17.99
N CYS A 154 9.20 -11.58 -18.08
CA CYS A 154 8.31 -11.06 -17.04
C CYS A 154 7.93 -12.14 -16.01
N GLU A 155 7.66 -11.74 -14.77
CA GLU A 155 7.42 -12.68 -13.65
C GLU A 155 6.23 -13.61 -13.91
N ASP A 156 5.16 -13.08 -14.54
CA ASP A 156 3.96 -13.83 -14.90
C ASP A 156 3.88 -14.20 -16.40
N GLY A 157 4.97 -13.97 -17.14
CA GLY A 157 5.04 -14.18 -18.59
C GLY A 157 4.33 -13.10 -19.42
N LYS A 158 3.90 -11.99 -18.81
CA LYS A 158 3.19 -10.89 -19.49
C LYS A 158 3.78 -9.54 -19.12
N ALA A 159 3.68 -8.60 -20.05
CA ALA A 159 4.06 -7.21 -19.82
C ALA A 159 2.93 -6.26 -20.20
N LEU A 160 2.78 -5.19 -19.42
CA LEU A 160 2.06 -4.01 -19.85
C LEU A 160 2.89 -3.25 -20.88
N ARG A 161 2.36 -3.12 -22.10
CA ARG A 161 2.90 -2.24 -23.13
C ARG A 161 2.11 -0.94 -23.19
N ILE A 162 2.81 0.18 -23.09
CA ILE A 162 2.28 1.51 -23.39
C ILE A 162 3.09 2.11 -24.53
N TYR A 163 2.45 2.72 -25.53
CA TYR A 163 3.15 3.42 -26.63
C TYR A 163 2.55 4.79 -26.96
N THR A 164 3.38 5.69 -27.48
CA THR A 164 2.98 6.99 -28.05
C THR A 164 3.31 7.06 -29.54
N ARG A 165 2.54 7.84 -30.29
CA ARG A 165 2.69 7.98 -31.74
C ARG A 165 3.74 9.05 -32.12
N PRO A 166 4.40 8.91 -33.27
CA PRO A 166 5.27 9.95 -33.83
C PRO A 166 4.46 11.09 -34.47
N GLY A 167 5.01 12.31 -34.41
CA GLY A 167 4.42 13.49 -35.04
C GLY A 167 4.20 14.66 -34.08
N GLU A 168 4.23 15.88 -34.63
CA GLU A 168 4.04 17.12 -33.85
C GLU A 168 2.58 17.26 -33.39
N GLU A 169 1.62 16.70 -34.13
CA GLU A 169 0.21 16.66 -33.78
C GLU A 169 -0.10 15.87 -32.50
N TYR A 170 0.83 15.00 -32.08
CA TYR A 170 0.73 14.19 -30.86
C TYR A 170 1.69 14.67 -29.77
N SER A 171 2.09 15.95 -29.82
CA SER A 171 2.94 16.62 -28.84
C SER A 171 2.19 17.76 -28.13
N GLY A 172 2.76 18.25 -27.03
CA GLY A 172 2.25 19.42 -26.30
C GLY A 172 0.94 19.20 -25.54
N THR A 173 0.01 20.15 -25.64
CA THR A 173 -1.28 20.10 -24.92
C THR A 173 -2.23 19.04 -25.48
N ASN A 174 -2.03 18.63 -26.74
CA ASN A 174 -2.75 17.52 -27.38
C ASN A 174 -1.91 16.25 -27.41
N GLY A 175 -0.84 16.20 -26.60
CA GLY A 175 0.13 15.14 -26.64
C GLY A 175 -0.45 13.80 -26.25
N ASP A 176 0.06 12.73 -26.86
CA ASP A 176 -0.19 11.37 -26.40
C ASP A 176 0.38 11.24 -24.98
N ARG A 177 -0.49 11.06 -23.97
CA ARG A 177 -0.10 10.96 -22.55
C ARG A 177 -0.83 9.80 -21.89
N PHE A 178 -0.40 8.58 -22.20
CA PHE A 178 -1.11 7.38 -21.79
C PHE A 178 -0.57 6.86 -20.47
N LYS A 179 -1.47 6.58 -19.53
CA LYS A 179 -1.09 6.18 -18.18
C LYS A 179 -1.92 5.00 -17.69
N VAL A 180 -1.30 4.18 -16.86
CA VAL A 180 -1.95 3.20 -16.00
C VAL A 180 -1.59 3.56 -14.57
N GLN A 181 -2.59 3.71 -13.71
CA GLN A 181 -2.40 4.09 -12.31
C GLN A 181 -3.10 3.14 -11.36
N THR A 182 -2.61 3.02 -10.14
CA THR A 182 -3.27 2.25 -9.10
C THR A 182 -4.57 2.91 -8.67
N THR A 183 -5.60 2.10 -8.45
CA THR A 183 -6.85 2.56 -7.80
C THR A 183 -6.62 2.74 -6.30
N THR A 184 -5.72 1.95 -5.72
CA THR A 184 -5.23 2.12 -4.34
C THR A 184 -4.23 3.28 -4.25
N GLN A 185 -4.28 4.01 -3.14
CA GLN A 185 -3.31 5.03 -2.76
C GLN A 185 -2.48 4.59 -1.56
N PHE A 186 -1.22 5.02 -1.53
CA PHE A 186 -0.20 4.51 -0.62
C PHE A 186 0.54 5.66 0.09
N GLY A 187 1.12 5.39 1.26
CA GLY A 187 1.89 6.39 2.02
C GLY A 187 3.39 6.11 2.02
N SER A 188 4.02 6.14 3.20
CA SER A 188 5.41 5.69 3.31
C SER A 188 5.55 4.22 2.92
N GLY A 189 6.71 3.81 2.43
CA GLY A 189 6.97 2.46 1.95
C GLY A 189 7.94 2.45 0.76
N ARG A 190 8.25 1.26 0.29
CA ARG A 190 9.06 1.02 -0.91
C ARG A 190 8.14 0.83 -2.11
N TYR A 191 8.32 1.67 -3.11
CA TYR A 191 7.64 1.61 -4.41
C TYR A 191 8.65 1.13 -5.44
N GLU A 192 8.34 0.06 -6.17
CA GLU A 192 9.26 -0.54 -7.12
C GLU A 192 8.56 -0.84 -8.44
N TRP A 193 9.15 -0.41 -9.55
CA TRP A 193 8.72 -0.78 -10.90
C TRP A 193 9.83 -1.54 -11.59
N ARG A 194 9.47 -2.63 -12.26
CA ARG A 194 10.37 -3.30 -13.21
C ARG A 194 9.95 -2.95 -14.63
N VAL A 195 10.83 -2.25 -15.35
CA VAL A 195 10.52 -1.62 -16.64
C VAL A 195 11.59 -1.96 -17.66
N TYR A 196 11.16 -2.42 -18.83
CA TYR A 196 12.02 -2.49 -20.00
C TYR A 196 12.03 -1.13 -20.68
N VAL A 197 13.22 -0.55 -20.77
CA VAL A 197 13.47 0.75 -21.37
C VAL A 197 14.02 0.52 -22.77
N PRO A 198 13.22 0.61 -23.85
CA PRO A 198 13.76 0.50 -25.21
C PRO A 198 14.52 1.77 -25.60
N LYS A 199 15.26 1.69 -26.71
CA LYS A 199 15.85 2.89 -27.32
C LYS A 199 14.76 3.70 -27.99
N PHE A 200 14.61 4.95 -27.56
CA PHE A 200 13.73 5.91 -28.22
C PHE A 200 14.39 6.50 -29.46
N GLY A 201 13.60 7.23 -30.27
CA GLY A 201 14.18 8.12 -31.27
C GLY A 201 15.10 9.11 -30.57
N MET A 202 16.31 9.29 -31.11
CA MET A 202 17.30 10.17 -30.51
C MET A 202 16.74 11.59 -30.45
N ASN A 203 16.70 12.15 -29.24
CA ASN A 203 16.11 13.46 -28.94
C ASN A 203 14.61 13.62 -29.22
N ASP A 204 13.86 12.51 -29.36
CA ASP A 204 12.41 12.52 -29.36
C ASP A 204 11.85 13.08 -28.04
N ARG A 205 10.84 13.95 -28.12
CA ARG A 205 10.00 14.41 -27.01
C ARG A 205 9.07 13.31 -26.54
N ALA A 206 9.64 12.27 -25.93
CA ALA A 206 8.94 11.15 -25.34
C ALA A 206 9.57 10.76 -24.00
N SER A 207 8.74 10.29 -23.07
CA SER A 207 9.13 9.89 -21.72
C SER A 207 8.45 8.57 -21.34
N ILE A 208 9.17 7.73 -20.62
CA ILE A 208 8.61 6.64 -19.81
C ILE A 208 8.50 7.17 -18.39
N GLY A 209 7.31 7.09 -17.79
CA GLY A 209 7.08 7.49 -16.41
C GLY A 209 6.93 6.28 -15.48
N ALA A 210 7.65 6.32 -14.36
CA ALA A 210 7.41 5.49 -13.18
C ALA A 210 7.40 6.43 -11.96
N PHE A 211 6.22 6.84 -11.52
CA PHE A 211 6.09 7.96 -10.60
C PHE A 211 4.92 7.80 -9.64
N VAL A 212 4.91 8.62 -8.60
CA VAL A 212 3.84 8.70 -7.62
C VAL A 212 3.19 10.08 -7.67
N TYR A 213 1.85 10.12 -7.66
CA TYR A 213 1.09 11.37 -7.79
C TYR A 213 -0.02 11.46 -6.74
N PHE A 214 -0.09 12.61 -6.08
CA PHE A 214 -1.20 13.03 -5.23
C PHE A 214 -1.89 14.27 -5.80
N ASP A 215 -1.11 15.31 -6.10
CA ASP A 215 -1.52 16.54 -6.79
C ASP A 215 -0.31 17.18 -7.49
N ASP A 216 -0.53 18.29 -8.21
CA ASP A 216 0.50 19.01 -8.99
C ASP A 216 1.67 19.56 -8.15
N THR A 217 1.57 19.54 -6.82
CA THR A 217 2.63 19.96 -5.88
C THR A 217 3.22 18.80 -5.08
N HIS A 218 2.67 17.59 -5.24
CA HIS A 218 3.02 16.36 -4.54
C HIS A 218 3.13 15.22 -5.57
N GLU A 219 4.15 15.33 -6.42
CA GLU A 219 4.50 14.36 -7.45
C GLU A 219 6.01 14.10 -7.38
N LEU A 220 6.38 12.82 -7.43
CA LEU A 220 7.77 12.35 -7.34
C LEU A 220 8.03 11.37 -8.48
N ASP A 221 9.02 11.67 -9.31
CA ASP A 221 9.14 11.03 -10.62
C ASP A 221 10.42 10.25 -10.82
N PHE A 222 10.30 9.17 -11.58
CA PHE A 222 11.28 8.80 -12.59
C PHE A 222 10.69 9.12 -13.98
N GLU A 223 11.36 9.97 -14.74
CA GLU A 223 11.05 10.22 -16.16
C GLU A 223 12.24 9.79 -17.03
N ILE A 224 12.04 8.82 -17.93
CA ILE A 224 13.11 8.25 -18.74
C ILE A 224 12.92 8.65 -20.20
N CYS A 225 13.91 9.31 -20.79
CA CYS A 225 13.83 9.83 -22.15
C CYS A 225 15.14 9.63 -22.92
N SER A 226 15.12 9.84 -24.24
CA SER A 226 16.38 9.96 -25.00
C SER A 226 17.11 11.26 -24.65
N GLY A 227 16.39 12.27 -24.18
CA GLY A 227 16.93 13.54 -23.70
C GLY A 227 17.23 14.52 -24.83
N THR A 228 17.33 15.80 -24.52
CA THR A 228 17.84 16.81 -25.46
C THR A 228 19.32 16.60 -25.74
N SER A 229 19.81 17.06 -26.89
CA SER A 229 21.25 17.05 -27.22
C SER A 229 22.08 17.76 -26.15
N ALA A 230 21.54 18.83 -25.56
CA ALA A 230 22.15 19.57 -24.47
C ALA A 230 22.23 18.75 -23.18
N ALA A 231 21.13 18.13 -22.74
CA ALA A 231 21.11 17.29 -21.55
C ALA A 231 22.05 16.07 -21.70
N ARG A 232 22.04 15.42 -22.86
CA ARG A 232 22.95 14.30 -23.15
C ARG A 232 24.42 14.70 -23.03
N SER A 233 24.77 15.86 -23.57
CA SER A 233 26.14 16.40 -23.48
C SER A 233 26.51 16.76 -22.04
N GLN A 234 25.61 17.42 -21.31
CA GLN A 234 25.82 17.82 -19.91
C GLN A 234 26.06 16.61 -18.98
N HIS A 235 25.38 15.50 -19.25
CA HIS A 235 25.44 14.29 -18.43
C HIS A 235 26.36 13.20 -19.00
N ASN A 236 27.12 13.51 -20.07
CA ASN A 236 28.03 12.58 -20.75
C ASN A 236 27.35 11.26 -21.18
N ALA A 237 26.10 11.33 -21.64
CA ALA A 237 25.36 10.15 -22.07
C ALA A 237 25.90 9.58 -23.39
N GLY A 238 26.27 8.30 -23.39
CA GLY A 238 26.71 7.56 -24.57
C GLY A 238 25.54 7.24 -25.52
N PRO A 239 25.80 6.78 -26.74
CA PRO A 239 24.76 6.57 -27.77
C PRO A 239 23.66 5.57 -27.38
N ASP A 240 24.00 4.59 -26.54
CA ASP A 240 23.06 3.56 -26.05
C ASP A 240 22.41 3.93 -24.71
N ASP A 241 22.76 5.09 -24.15
CA ASP A 241 22.21 5.54 -22.88
C ASP A 241 20.90 6.31 -23.11
N MET A 242 19.95 6.08 -22.21
CA MET A 242 18.79 6.92 -21.97
C MET A 242 19.09 7.83 -20.77
N LEU A 243 18.37 8.94 -20.63
CA LEU A 243 18.45 9.80 -19.46
C LEU A 243 17.27 9.51 -18.54
N CYS A 244 17.58 9.18 -17.28
CA CYS A 244 16.61 9.07 -16.21
C CYS A 244 16.63 10.36 -15.39
N LEU A 245 15.54 11.11 -15.43
CA LEU A 245 15.27 12.26 -14.58
C LEU A 245 14.63 11.77 -13.28
N VAL A 246 15.16 12.22 -12.15
CA VAL A 246 14.48 12.08 -10.86
C VAL A 246 14.03 13.44 -10.37
N SER A 247 12.79 13.58 -9.93
CA SER A 247 12.24 14.86 -9.51
C SER A 247 11.30 14.80 -8.32
N SER A 248 11.16 15.97 -7.69
CA SER A 248 10.04 16.36 -6.84
C SER A 248 9.50 17.67 -7.42
N GLN A 249 8.19 17.76 -7.68
CA GLN A 249 7.61 18.87 -8.45
C GLN A 249 7.52 20.21 -7.67
N ALA A 250 7.47 20.21 -6.33
CA ALA A 250 7.34 21.47 -5.59
C ALA A 250 7.93 21.51 -4.17
N ASN A 251 7.83 20.43 -3.40
CA ASN A 251 7.96 20.50 -1.93
C ASN A 251 9.12 19.65 -1.33
N PRO A 252 10.40 19.99 -1.57
CA PRO A 252 10.92 21.07 -2.42
C PRO A 252 11.06 20.65 -3.89
N PHE A 253 11.12 21.62 -4.80
CA PHE A 253 11.38 21.34 -6.20
C PHE A 253 12.84 20.95 -6.43
N PHE A 254 13.05 19.86 -7.17
CA PHE A 254 14.32 19.53 -7.80
C PHE A 254 14.12 18.58 -8.98
N SER A 255 15.11 18.52 -9.86
CA SER A 255 15.11 17.65 -11.03
C SER A 255 16.56 17.39 -11.45
N GLU A 256 16.98 16.13 -11.52
CA GLU A 256 18.35 15.73 -11.83
C GLU A 256 18.41 14.54 -12.79
N TYR A 257 19.21 14.63 -13.85
CA TYR A 257 19.41 13.53 -14.81
C TYR A 257 20.57 12.60 -14.42
N THR A 258 20.36 11.30 -14.60
CA THR A 258 21.40 10.27 -14.60
C THR A 258 21.28 9.39 -15.85
N PRO A 259 22.36 9.14 -16.60
CA PRO A 259 22.34 8.18 -17.70
C PRO A 259 22.11 6.75 -17.20
N ILE A 260 21.21 6.02 -17.86
CA ILE A 260 20.94 4.58 -17.68
C ILE A 260 21.01 3.89 -19.03
N LYS A 261 21.03 2.55 -19.06
CA LYS A 261 21.08 1.83 -20.34
C LYS A 261 19.71 1.81 -20.99
N GLY A 262 19.65 2.07 -22.30
CA GLY A 262 18.51 1.70 -23.12
C GLY A 262 18.63 0.26 -23.60
N ASP A 263 17.56 -0.27 -24.16
CA ASP A 263 17.43 -1.67 -24.59
C ASP A 263 17.72 -2.66 -23.44
N ALA A 264 17.19 -2.36 -22.26
CA ALA A 264 17.46 -3.12 -21.04
C ALA A 264 16.28 -3.08 -20.06
N TRP A 265 16.16 -4.13 -19.26
CA TRP A 265 15.33 -4.15 -18.06
C TRP A 265 16.02 -3.41 -16.92
N HIS A 266 15.26 -2.56 -16.23
CA HIS A 266 15.69 -1.80 -15.08
C HIS A 266 14.68 -1.93 -13.95
N THR A 267 15.17 -1.88 -12.71
CA THR A 267 14.33 -1.76 -11.52
C THR A 267 14.44 -0.34 -10.97
N PHE A 268 13.31 0.38 -10.95
CA PHE A 268 13.19 1.74 -10.43
C PHE A 268 12.53 1.70 -9.06
N VAL A 269 13.19 2.27 -8.06
CA VAL A 269 12.73 2.21 -6.67
C VAL A 269 12.62 3.61 -6.11
N LEU A 270 11.43 3.96 -5.62
CA LEU A 270 11.23 5.11 -4.74
C LEU A 270 10.99 4.60 -3.32
N ASP A 271 11.98 4.76 -2.45
CA ASP A 271 11.89 4.40 -1.04
C ASP A 271 11.50 5.64 -0.20
N LEU A 272 10.26 5.65 0.31
CA LEU A 272 9.70 6.73 1.11
C LEU A 272 9.67 6.35 2.59
N LYS A 273 10.66 6.81 3.36
CA LYS A 273 10.68 6.67 4.83
C LYS A 273 10.07 7.89 5.51
N LEU A 274 9.73 7.77 6.80
CA LEU A 274 9.33 8.92 7.60
C LEU A 274 10.46 9.35 8.55
N GLU A 275 10.85 10.62 8.45
CA GLU A 275 11.67 11.32 9.44
C GLU A 275 10.88 12.54 9.93
N ASN A 276 10.63 12.62 11.24
CA ASN A 276 9.83 13.70 11.85
C ASN A 276 8.46 13.92 11.17
N LYS A 277 7.78 12.81 10.82
CA LYS A 277 6.48 12.79 10.10
C LYS A 277 6.52 13.33 8.66
N LYS A 278 7.70 13.54 8.08
CA LYS A 278 7.88 13.99 6.70
C LYS A 278 8.61 12.93 5.89
N TYR A 279 8.35 12.87 4.59
CA TYR A 279 8.99 11.90 3.73
C TYR A 279 10.48 12.20 3.57
N LEU A 280 11.29 11.19 3.85
CA LEU A 280 12.65 11.09 3.36
C LEU A 280 12.62 10.13 2.17
N ALA A 281 12.73 10.70 0.97
CA ALA A 281 12.64 9.97 -0.28
C ALA A 281 14.04 9.58 -0.79
N GLU A 282 14.18 8.35 -1.27
CA GLU A 282 15.38 7.84 -1.94
C GLU A 282 15.00 7.19 -3.27
N TRP A 283 15.58 7.68 -4.36
CA TRP A 283 15.42 7.15 -5.72
C TRP A 283 16.59 6.24 -6.03
N LEU A 284 16.32 5.00 -6.42
CA LEU A 284 17.32 4.02 -6.83
C LEU A 284 16.98 3.45 -8.21
N VAL A 285 18.03 3.15 -8.98
CA VAL A 285 17.94 2.36 -10.21
C VAL A 285 18.90 1.19 -10.09
N ASP A 286 18.40 -0.04 -10.29
CA ASP A 286 19.15 -1.29 -10.17
C ASP A 286 19.90 -1.41 -8.83
N GLY A 287 19.24 -0.97 -7.76
CA GLY A 287 19.79 -0.97 -6.40
C GLY A 287 20.81 0.15 -6.12
N LYS A 288 21.15 0.99 -7.10
CA LYS A 288 22.05 2.15 -6.92
C LYS A 288 21.25 3.41 -6.62
N THR A 289 21.51 4.05 -5.48
CA THR A 289 20.94 5.37 -5.16
C THR A 289 21.36 6.43 -6.18
N LEU A 290 20.37 7.08 -6.80
CA LEU A 290 20.55 8.25 -7.65
C LEU A 290 20.39 9.54 -6.84
N LYS A 291 19.37 9.59 -5.98
CA LYS A 291 19.05 10.76 -5.17
C LYS A 291 18.47 10.35 -3.82
N ARG A 292 18.78 11.12 -2.79
CA ARG A 292 18.08 11.11 -1.50
C ARG A 292 17.75 12.53 -1.09
N ALA A 293 16.51 12.79 -0.66
CA ALA A 293 16.04 14.12 -0.31
C ALA A 293 14.99 14.08 0.80
N GLN A 294 15.08 15.04 1.73
CA GLN A 294 14.02 15.32 2.70
C GLN A 294 12.96 16.19 2.03
N LEU A 295 11.71 15.75 2.04
CA LEU A 295 10.55 16.48 1.54
C LEU A 295 9.89 17.29 2.66
N ASN A 296 9.12 18.31 2.28
CA ASN A 296 8.42 19.21 3.20
C ASN A 296 7.02 18.70 3.61
N PHE A 297 6.64 17.51 3.13
CA PHE A 297 5.36 16.87 3.37
C PHE A 297 5.56 15.39 3.73
N GLY A 298 4.57 14.80 4.40
CA GLY A 298 4.51 13.40 4.78
C GLY A 298 3.19 12.76 4.33
N GLU A 299 2.67 11.82 5.13
CA GLU A 299 1.48 11.03 4.77
C GLU A 299 0.16 11.82 4.69
N GLU A 300 0.18 13.14 4.96
CA GLU A 300 -0.89 14.03 4.51
C GLU A 300 -1.05 14.07 2.98
N ALA A 301 -0.01 13.72 2.22
CA ALA A 301 -0.06 13.46 0.79
C ALA A 301 0.21 11.96 0.55
N TYR A 302 -0.80 11.25 0.04
CA TYR A 302 -0.75 9.83 -0.25
C TYR A 302 -0.93 9.60 -1.74
N PHE A 303 -0.25 8.62 -2.29
CA PHE A 303 0.00 8.60 -3.72
C PHE A 303 -0.67 7.46 -4.45
N ARG A 304 -1.12 7.73 -5.68
CA ARG A 304 -1.26 6.68 -6.69
C ARG A 304 0.11 6.40 -7.30
N ALA A 305 0.42 5.15 -7.56
CA ALA A 305 1.55 4.77 -8.37
C ALA A 305 1.14 4.76 -9.85
N ILE A 306 1.96 5.32 -10.72
CA ILE A 306 1.65 5.54 -12.13
C ILE A 306 2.77 5.01 -13.02
N SER A 307 2.35 4.31 -14.08
CA SER A 307 3.18 3.89 -15.20
C SER A 307 2.68 4.57 -16.46
N SER A 308 3.57 5.26 -17.18
CA SER A 308 3.18 6.03 -18.36
C SER A 308 4.19 5.95 -19.50
N VAL A 309 3.70 6.22 -20.71
CA VAL A 309 4.54 6.68 -21.81
C VAL A 309 3.87 7.91 -22.41
N GLU A 310 4.62 9.00 -22.51
CA GLU A 310 4.07 10.33 -22.77
C GLU A 310 4.95 11.12 -23.74
N ASN A 311 4.33 11.82 -24.69
CA ASN A 311 5.02 12.80 -25.53
C ASN A 311 5.12 14.14 -24.79
N LEU A 312 6.27 14.40 -24.17
CA LEU A 312 6.52 15.56 -23.31
C LEU A 312 7.51 16.53 -23.93
N ILE A 313 7.12 17.81 -24.02
CA ILE A 313 7.93 18.86 -24.66
C ILE A 313 9.32 18.99 -24.03
N GLY A 314 9.45 18.80 -22.71
CA GLY A 314 10.71 18.97 -21.99
C GLY A 314 11.73 17.83 -22.18
N MET A 315 11.34 16.73 -22.84
CA MET A 315 12.12 15.49 -22.83
C MET A 315 13.00 15.28 -24.06
N GLY A 316 12.87 16.14 -25.07
CA GLY A 316 13.61 16.03 -26.32
C GLY A 316 13.61 17.32 -27.13
N ASP A 317 14.41 17.35 -28.19
CA ASP A 317 14.60 18.53 -29.04
C ASP A 317 13.45 18.70 -30.04
N HIS A 318 12.83 17.60 -30.48
CA HIS A 318 11.78 17.58 -31.51
C HIS A 318 10.68 16.56 -31.20
N ALA A 319 9.53 16.65 -31.88
CA ALA A 319 8.48 15.64 -31.78
C ALA A 319 9.01 14.23 -32.07
N ALA A 320 8.32 13.24 -31.54
CA ALA A 320 8.68 11.84 -31.73
C ALA A 320 8.76 11.50 -33.23
N THR A 321 9.87 10.90 -33.64
CA THR A 321 10.15 10.51 -35.03
C THR A 321 9.75 9.07 -35.32
N GLN A 322 9.53 8.28 -34.26
CA GLN A 322 9.00 6.93 -34.31
C GLN A 322 7.99 6.68 -33.19
N GLU A 323 7.34 5.52 -33.21
CA GLU A 323 6.60 5.03 -32.06
C GLU A 323 7.58 4.77 -30.92
N ASN A 324 7.36 5.41 -29.78
CA ASN A 324 8.12 5.17 -28.55
C ASN A 324 7.22 4.39 -27.59
N TYR A 325 7.78 3.40 -26.90
CA TYR A 325 7.01 2.51 -26.03
C TYR A 325 7.81 2.10 -24.79
N ALA A 326 7.15 1.49 -23.82
CA ALA A 326 7.82 0.80 -22.73
C ALA A 326 7.07 -0.50 -22.42
N LEU A 327 7.77 -1.45 -21.81
CA LEU A 327 7.14 -2.62 -21.20
C LEU A 327 7.30 -2.54 -19.68
N PHE A 328 6.23 -2.76 -18.93
CA PHE A 328 6.25 -2.84 -17.47
C PHE A 328 5.90 -4.28 -17.08
N ASP A 329 6.76 -4.89 -16.27
CA ASP A 329 6.55 -6.23 -15.73
C ASP A 329 5.62 -6.15 -14.51
N TYR A 330 6.07 -5.44 -13.47
CA TYR A 330 5.28 -5.24 -12.27
C TYR A 330 5.47 -3.85 -11.66
N PHE A 331 4.49 -3.43 -10.87
CA PHE A 331 4.65 -2.46 -9.80
C PHE A 331 4.45 -3.17 -8.45
N GLU A 332 5.36 -2.95 -7.51
CA GLU A 332 5.33 -3.49 -6.17
C GLU A 332 5.36 -2.36 -5.13
N TYR A 333 4.45 -2.40 -4.15
CA TYR A 333 4.48 -1.55 -2.98
C TYR A 333 4.69 -2.39 -1.72
N VAL A 334 5.69 -2.06 -0.90
CA VAL A 334 5.94 -2.71 0.39
C VAL A 334 5.89 -1.66 1.51
N PRO A 335 4.89 -1.70 2.42
CA PRO A 335 4.80 -0.76 3.52
C PRO A 335 5.85 -1.03 4.61
N TYR A 336 6.30 0.03 5.28
CA TYR A 336 6.98 -0.10 6.58
C TYR A 336 5.97 -0.39 7.69
N GLU A 337 6.45 -0.84 8.85
CA GLU A 337 5.56 -1.17 9.98
C GLU A 337 4.75 0.03 10.48
N TYR A 338 5.29 1.24 10.31
CA TYR A 338 4.66 2.50 10.71
C TYR A 338 3.88 3.18 9.57
N SER A 339 3.88 2.60 8.37
CA SER A 339 3.21 3.22 7.22
C SER A 339 1.70 3.28 7.43
N MET A 340 1.07 4.34 6.93
CA MET A 340 -0.38 4.39 6.85
C MET A 340 -0.93 3.17 6.10
N LYS A 341 -2.16 2.79 6.42
CA LYS A 341 -2.86 1.76 5.66
C LYS A 341 -3.16 2.27 4.25
N PRO A 342 -2.92 1.47 3.20
CA PRO A 342 -3.33 1.82 1.85
C PRO A 342 -4.83 2.15 1.78
N ILE A 343 -5.19 3.14 0.97
CA ILE A 343 -6.57 3.61 0.77
C ILE A 343 -7.07 3.07 -0.57
N ILE A 344 -8.05 2.18 -0.57
CA ILE A 344 -8.61 1.65 -1.81
C ILE A 344 -9.58 2.68 -2.40
N GLU A 345 -9.62 2.81 -3.72
CA GLU A 345 -10.57 3.71 -4.40
C GLU A 345 -12.00 3.54 -3.88
N GLY A 346 -12.67 4.68 -3.63
CA GLY A 346 -14.01 4.71 -3.03
C GLY A 346 -14.03 4.59 -1.50
N GLN A 347 -12.89 4.37 -0.84
CA GLN A 347 -12.76 4.47 0.61
C GLN A 347 -12.36 5.90 1.01
N LEU A 348 -12.86 6.34 2.17
CA LEU A 348 -12.38 7.57 2.78
C LEU A 348 -10.93 7.36 3.28
N PRO A 349 -10.08 8.40 3.25
CA PRO A 349 -8.79 8.34 3.93
C PRO A 349 -8.98 8.01 5.41
N PRO A 350 -7.95 7.46 6.09
CA PRO A 350 -8.03 7.22 7.52
C PRO A 350 -8.37 8.53 8.23
N GLU A 351 -9.28 8.44 9.21
CA GLU A 351 -9.56 9.57 10.09
C GLU A 351 -8.25 10.03 10.73
N PRO A 352 -7.96 11.35 10.77
CA PRO A 352 -6.75 11.83 11.42
C PRO A 352 -6.76 11.41 12.90
N GLU A 353 -5.61 10.97 13.41
CA GLU A 353 -5.47 10.67 14.84
C GLU A 353 -5.81 11.93 15.66
N GLY A 354 -6.73 11.80 16.62
CA GLY A 354 -7.15 12.93 17.44
C GLY A 354 -8.32 12.62 18.37
N THR A 355 -8.68 13.61 19.18
CA THR A 355 -9.87 13.56 20.03
C THR A 355 -11.07 14.08 19.26
N THR A 356 -12.15 13.31 19.22
CA THR A 356 -13.42 13.80 18.68
C THR A 356 -14.10 14.68 19.72
N THR A 357 -14.33 15.94 19.37
CA THR A 357 -15.26 16.81 20.08
C THR A 357 -16.58 16.81 19.33
N ARG A 358 -17.66 16.41 20.01
CA ARG A 358 -19.01 16.32 19.45
C ARG A 358 -19.95 17.17 20.30
N TRP A 359 -20.81 17.92 19.63
CA TRP A 359 -21.89 18.68 20.25
C TRP A 359 -23.22 18.09 19.77
N ASP A 360 -23.92 17.43 20.69
CA ASP A 360 -25.26 16.92 20.46
C ASP A 360 -26.30 17.94 20.96
N PHE A 361 -27.50 17.92 20.36
CA PHE A 361 -28.60 18.85 20.67
C PHE A 361 -29.76 18.11 21.35
N ASP A 362 -29.43 17.25 22.30
CA ASP A 362 -30.37 16.31 22.91
C ASP A 362 -31.25 16.94 24.01
N GLU A 363 -30.80 18.04 24.63
CA GLU A 363 -31.53 18.71 25.72
C GLU A 363 -32.39 19.86 25.18
N GLU A 364 -33.71 19.70 25.32
CA GLU A 364 -34.72 20.64 24.84
C GLU A 364 -34.46 22.06 25.35
N GLY A 365 -34.38 23.03 24.44
CA GLY A 365 -34.18 24.44 24.75
C GLY A 365 -32.77 24.82 25.23
N VAL A 366 -31.83 23.88 25.33
CA VAL A 366 -30.48 24.14 25.83
C VAL A 366 -29.47 24.21 24.69
N ILE A 367 -28.78 25.35 24.61
CA ILE A 367 -27.64 25.53 23.70
C ILE A 367 -26.36 25.06 24.42
N PRO A 368 -25.55 24.18 23.81
CA PRO A 368 -24.30 23.73 24.40
C PRO A 368 -23.36 24.89 24.76
N ALA A 369 -22.63 24.75 25.86
CA ALA A 369 -21.66 25.74 26.29
C ALA A 369 -20.59 25.99 25.21
N GLY A 370 -20.11 27.24 25.12
CA GLY A 370 -19.12 27.65 24.11
C GLY A 370 -19.73 28.09 22.77
N TRP A 371 -21.05 27.99 22.58
CA TRP A 371 -21.74 28.45 21.38
C TRP A 371 -22.47 29.77 21.59
N THR A 372 -22.34 30.68 20.63
CA THR A 372 -23.11 31.92 20.54
C THR A 372 -24.30 31.71 19.63
N ASN A 373 -25.51 31.88 20.18
CA ASN A 373 -26.76 31.68 19.47
C ASN A 373 -27.32 32.99 18.90
N ALA A 374 -27.40 33.07 17.57
CA ALA A 374 -27.98 34.18 16.84
C ALA A 374 -29.33 33.78 16.18
N GLY A 375 -30.27 33.31 17.00
CA GLY A 375 -31.67 33.10 16.60
C GLY A 375 -32.11 31.65 16.36
N GLY A 376 -31.29 30.67 16.72
CA GLY A 376 -31.65 29.25 16.69
C GLY A 376 -32.30 28.73 17.98
N SER A 377 -32.85 27.52 17.94
CA SER A 377 -33.38 26.81 19.10
C SER A 377 -33.06 25.32 19.04
N VAL A 378 -32.96 24.67 20.19
CA VAL A 378 -32.86 23.20 20.25
C VAL A 378 -34.23 22.63 20.56
N SER A 379 -34.73 21.77 19.68
CA SER A 379 -35.99 21.06 19.90
C SER A 379 -36.02 19.72 19.18
N GLY A 380 -36.55 18.71 19.86
CA GLY A 380 -36.73 17.36 19.30
C GLY A 380 -35.43 16.64 18.97
N GLY A 381 -34.33 16.96 19.67
CA GLY A 381 -33.00 16.39 19.42
C GLY A 381 -32.20 17.11 18.32
N PHE A 382 -32.71 18.23 17.79
CA PHE A 382 -32.07 18.95 16.69
C PHE A 382 -31.86 20.42 17.02
N LEU A 383 -30.75 20.97 16.51
CA LEU A 383 -30.60 22.41 16.34
C LEU A 383 -31.47 22.87 15.16
N ASN A 384 -32.41 23.75 15.44
CA ASN A 384 -33.28 24.38 14.47
C ASN A 384 -32.79 25.79 14.19
N LEU A 385 -32.34 26.04 12.96
CA LEU A 385 -31.89 27.34 12.48
C LEU A 385 -32.84 27.89 11.41
N PRO A 386 -33.70 28.88 11.75
CA PRO A 386 -34.45 29.62 10.74
C PRO A 386 -33.53 30.32 9.73
N ASN A 387 -34.05 30.61 8.53
CA ASN A 387 -33.29 31.35 7.51
C ASN A 387 -32.74 32.68 8.07
N GLY A 388 -31.44 32.91 7.88
CA GLY A 388 -30.74 34.11 8.35
C GLY A 388 -30.25 34.04 9.80
N THR A 389 -30.42 32.91 10.48
CA THR A 389 -29.88 32.65 11.82
C THR A 389 -28.63 31.79 11.75
N ASN A 390 -27.82 31.81 12.81
CA ASN A 390 -26.66 30.93 12.93
C ASN A 390 -26.35 30.61 14.40
N LEU A 391 -25.51 29.59 14.58
CA LEU A 391 -24.89 29.22 15.84
C LEU A 391 -23.38 29.20 15.61
N THR A 392 -22.61 29.94 16.40
CA THR A 392 -21.16 30.10 16.21
C THR A 392 -20.39 29.56 17.41
N TYR A 393 -19.44 28.65 17.19
CA TYR A 393 -18.57 28.16 18.25
C TYR A 393 -17.48 29.18 18.58
N GLY A 394 -17.32 29.49 19.87
CA GLY A 394 -16.49 30.59 20.33
C GLY A 394 -15.00 30.29 20.46
N GLU A 395 -14.61 29.01 20.44
CA GLU A 395 -13.20 28.62 20.55
C GLU A 395 -12.60 28.31 19.19
N ALA A 396 -11.33 28.67 19.01
CA ALA A 396 -10.59 28.38 17.79
C ALA A 396 -10.40 26.87 17.64
N VAL A 397 -10.85 26.34 16.51
CA VAL A 397 -10.67 24.95 16.11
C VAL A 397 -9.48 24.84 15.16
N GLY A 398 -8.66 23.79 15.32
CA GLY A 398 -7.41 23.58 14.59
C GLY A 398 -7.58 22.80 13.28
N ALA A 399 -6.49 22.27 12.73
CA ALA A 399 -6.59 21.33 11.62
C ALA A 399 -7.33 20.05 12.07
N GLY A 400 -8.24 19.53 11.25
CA GLY A 400 -9.01 18.33 11.57
C GLY A 400 -10.10 18.02 10.56
N LYS A 401 -10.83 16.93 10.81
CA LYS A 401 -12.04 16.60 10.07
C LYS A 401 -13.25 17.29 10.71
N TYR A 402 -14.01 17.98 9.88
CA TYR A 402 -15.24 18.64 10.27
C TYR A 402 -16.42 17.89 9.68
N THR A 403 -17.37 17.51 10.53
CA THR A 403 -18.58 16.79 10.12
C THR A 403 -19.79 17.55 10.64
N TRP A 404 -20.75 17.80 9.74
CA TRP A 404 -22.07 18.29 10.11
C TRP A 404 -23.09 17.25 9.67
N GLU A 405 -23.99 16.90 10.57
CA GLU A 405 -25.19 16.14 10.27
C GLU A 405 -26.35 17.13 10.13
N ILE A 406 -27.01 17.13 8.98
CA ILE A 406 -28.06 18.09 8.64
C ILE A 406 -29.24 17.32 8.08
N ASP A 407 -30.43 17.57 8.63
CA ASP A 407 -31.68 17.13 7.99
C ASP A 407 -31.98 18.06 6.80
N VAL A 408 -32.03 17.48 5.60
CA VAL A 408 -32.20 18.23 4.35
C VAL A 408 -33.65 18.10 3.88
N PRO A 409 -34.47 19.14 4.04
CA PRO A 409 -35.86 19.12 3.61
C PRO A 409 -35.98 19.08 2.08
N GLY A 410 -37.03 18.43 1.58
CA GLY A 410 -37.40 18.49 0.17
C GLY A 410 -37.94 19.87 -0.20
N ILE A 411 -37.11 20.68 -0.85
CA ILE A 411 -37.43 22.06 -1.24
C ILE A 411 -37.46 22.19 -2.76
N GLY A 412 -38.37 23.03 -3.27
CA GLY A 412 -38.52 23.28 -4.70
C GLY A 412 -37.28 23.94 -5.33
N VAL A 413 -37.04 23.63 -6.61
CA VAL A 413 -35.97 24.25 -7.41
C VAL A 413 -36.12 25.78 -7.41
N GLY A 414 -35.03 26.50 -7.18
CA GLY A 414 -34.99 27.97 -7.17
C GLY A 414 -35.45 28.64 -5.87
N GLU A 415 -35.95 27.87 -4.89
CA GLU A 415 -36.36 28.41 -3.59
C GLU A 415 -35.16 28.92 -2.79
N LYS A 416 -35.39 29.94 -1.96
CA LYS A 416 -34.36 30.58 -1.13
C LYS A 416 -34.15 29.79 0.16
N TRP A 417 -33.32 28.76 0.08
CA TRP A 417 -32.89 27.97 1.24
C TRP A 417 -31.42 27.56 1.10
N LEU A 418 -30.69 27.66 2.20
CA LEU A 418 -29.28 27.31 2.29
C LEU A 418 -28.99 26.84 3.73
N ALA A 419 -28.42 25.65 3.90
CA ALA A 419 -28.00 25.15 5.19
C ALA A 419 -26.66 24.45 5.08
N GLY A 420 -25.80 24.58 6.09
CA GLY A 420 -24.46 24.02 6.01
C GLY A 420 -23.50 24.55 7.06
N GLY A 421 -22.30 23.98 7.04
CA GLY A 421 -21.19 24.37 7.90
C GLY A 421 -20.36 25.48 7.28
N ASN A 422 -19.84 26.36 8.13
CA ASN A 422 -18.83 27.35 7.77
C ASN A 422 -17.70 27.30 8.79
N ILE A 423 -16.46 27.39 8.31
CA ILE A 423 -15.26 27.54 9.12
C ILE A 423 -14.58 28.82 8.66
N ALA A 424 -14.40 29.78 9.56
CA ALA A 424 -13.72 31.03 9.28
C ALA A 424 -12.38 31.10 10.01
N ALA A 425 -11.35 31.62 9.35
CA ALA A 425 -10.07 31.88 9.99
C ALA A 425 -10.20 33.08 10.95
N THR A 426 -9.72 32.92 12.17
CA THR A 426 -9.81 33.96 13.22
C THR A 426 -8.87 35.14 13.00
N ASN A 427 -7.94 35.04 12.04
CA ASN A 427 -6.85 35.99 11.81
C ASN A 427 -6.98 36.81 10.51
N ALA A 428 -8.07 36.68 9.75
CA ALA A 428 -8.29 37.44 8.52
C ALA A 428 -9.79 37.58 8.21
N GLU A 429 -10.19 38.74 7.67
CA GLU A 429 -11.61 39.05 7.38
C GLU A 429 -12.21 38.19 6.24
N GLU A 430 -11.39 37.61 5.35
CA GLU A 430 -11.87 36.85 4.18
C GLU A 430 -11.11 35.54 3.96
N ARG A 431 -11.15 34.62 4.93
CA ARG A 431 -10.75 33.22 4.70
C ARG A 431 -11.76 32.29 5.36
N SER A 432 -12.65 31.72 4.57
CA SER A 432 -13.59 30.71 5.07
C SER A 432 -13.70 29.52 4.13
N PHE A 433 -13.92 28.35 4.73
CA PHE A 433 -14.38 27.15 4.05
C PHE A 433 -15.86 26.98 4.35
N SER A 434 -16.66 26.80 3.31
CA SER A 434 -18.11 26.64 3.47
C SER A 434 -18.55 25.39 2.74
N MET A 435 -19.45 24.63 3.35
CA MET A 435 -20.12 23.53 2.67
C MET A 435 -21.61 23.68 2.90
N PHE A 436 -22.33 24.06 1.86
CA PHE A 436 -23.75 24.36 1.94
C PHE A 436 -24.59 23.50 0.99
N VAL A 437 -25.74 23.07 1.47
CA VAL A 437 -26.79 22.39 0.71
C VAL A 437 -27.87 23.40 0.33
N PHE A 438 -28.35 23.35 -0.91
CA PHE A 438 -29.37 24.26 -1.43
C PHE A 438 -30.13 23.64 -2.62
N PRO A 439 -31.37 24.09 -2.94
CA PRO A 439 -32.12 23.49 -4.05
C PRO A 439 -31.59 23.88 -5.43
N GLY A 440 -30.80 24.95 -5.53
CA GLY A 440 -30.25 25.47 -6.79
C GLY A 440 -31.30 26.09 -7.72
N THR A 441 -30.91 27.13 -8.45
CA THR A 441 -31.68 27.60 -9.61
C THR A 441 -31.56 26.62 -10.77
N GLU A 442 -32.39 26.77 -11.80
CA GLU A 442 -32.24 25.98 -13.04
C GLU A 442 -30.85 26.17 -13.66
N ASN A 443 -30.28 27.39 -13.58
CA ASN A 443 -28.93 27.67 -14.06
C ASN A 443 -27.87 26.94 -13.25
N ASP A 444 -27.99 26.91 -11.92
CA ASP A 444 -27.04 26.18 -11.06
C ASP A 444 -27.07 24.68 -11.38
N ARG A 445 -28.27 24.12 -11.58
CA ARG A 445 -28.46 22.71 -11.93
C ARG A 445 -27.90 22.37 -13.32
N ALA A 446 -28.06 23.27 -14.29
CA ALA A 446 -27.51 23.12 -15.62
C ALA A 446 -25.98 23.22 -15.66
N ALA A 447 -25.36 23.90 -14.69
CA ALA A 447 -23.91 24.02 -14.57
C ALA A 447 -23.23 22.81 -13.94
N CYS A 448 -23.98 21.85 -13.38
CA CYS A 448 -23.41 20.64 -12.81
C CYS A 448 -22.83 19.73 -13.91
N THR A 449 -21.60 19.23 -13.71
CA THR A 449 -20.96 18.25 -14.61
C THR A 449 -21.80 16.98 -14.77
N ILE A 450 -22.51 16.58 -13.71
CA ILE A 450 -23.51 15.51 -13.73
C ILE A 450 -24.87 16.16 -13.43
N PRO A 451 -25.83 16.11 -14.37
CA PRO A 451 -27.15 16.70 -14.16
C PRO A 451 -27.87 16.07 -12.96
N PRO A 452 -28.36 16.85 -11.99
CA PRO A 452 -29.08 16.33 -10.83
C PRO A 452 -30.47 15.81 -11.24
N VAL A 453 -30.89 14.68 -10.67
CA VAL A 453 -32.23 14.12 -10.90
C VAL A 453 -33.30 14.79 -10.01
N PRO A 454 -34.60 14.67 -10.34
CA PRO A 454 -35.67 15.25 -9.52
C PRO A 454 -35.58 14.84 -8.05
N GLY A 455 -35.69 15.81 -7.14
CA GLY A 455 -35.61 15.60 -5.70
C GLY A 455 -34.19 15.68 -5.10
N GLN A 456 -33.13 15.73 -5.91
CA GLN A 456 -31.77 15.97 -5.40
C GLN A 456 -31.52 17.44 -5.11
N MET A 457 -30.87 17.72 -3.99
CA MET A 457 -30.34 19.05 -3.64
C MET A 457 -28.91 19.19 -4.18
N LEU A 458 -28.44 20.43 -4.32
CA LEU A 458 -27.08 20.76 -4.70
C LEU A 458 -26.22 20.97 -3.47
N VAL A 459 -24.93 20.66 -3.59
CA VAL A 459 -23.90 21.02 -2.61
C VAL A 459 -22.95 22.02 -3.25
N ARG A 460 -22.66 23.10 -2.53
CA ARG A 460 -21.61 24.06 -2.87
C ARG A 460 -20.52 23.98 -1.82
N CYS A 461 -19.28 23.81 -2.28
CA CYS A 461 -18.06 23.82 -1.48
C CYS A 461 -17.17 25.00 -1.89
#